data_AF-A0A7V6NJW3-F1
#
_entry.id   AF-A0A7V6NJW3-F1
#
_cell.length_a   1.000
_cell.length_b   1.000
_cell.length_c   1.000
_cell.angle_alpha   90.00
_cell.angle_beta   90.00
_cell.angle_gamma   90.00
#
_symmetry.space_group_name_H-M   'P 1'
#
loop_
_entity.id
_entity.type
_entity.pdbx_description
1 polymer ?
#
loop_
_entity_poly.entity_id
_entity_poly.type
_entity_poly.pdbx_seq_one_letter_code
_entity_poly.pdbx_strand_id
1 'polypeptide(L)' 'MLRVSQLRKVFNGGNGMGKIALDNVDLHVEPGDFITIIGSNGAGKSTLL' A
#
# COMPACT_ATOMS: atom_id res chain seq x y z
N MET A 1 3.57 13.17 11.80
CA MET A 1 2.57 13.24 10.74
C MET A 1 3.11 12.48 9.54
N LEU A 2 2.48 11.35 9.20
CA LEU A 2 2.75 10.58 7.98
C LEU A 2 1.60 10.84 7.00
N ARG A 3 1.94 11.22 5.77
CA ARG A 3 0.96 11.44 4.71
C ARG A 3 1.40 10.72 3.45
N VAL A 4 0.52 9.87 2.95
CA VAL A 4 0.62 9.17 1.68
C VAL A 4 -0.55 9.62 0.83
N SER A 5 -0.29 9.93 -0.42
CA SER A 5 -1.35 10.32 -1.34
C SER A 5 -1.16 9.69 -2.70
N GLN A 6 -2.24 9.15 -3.26
CA GLN A 6 -2.30 8.52 -4.58
C GLN A 6 -1.19 7.47 -4.80
N LEU A 7 -0.86 6.70 -3.75
CA LEU A 7 0.22 5.72 -3.81
C LEU A 7 -0.17 4.57 -4.75
N ARG A 8 0.66 4.36 -5.76
CA ARG A 8 0.56 3.24 -6.69
C ARG A 8 1.86 2.46 -6.71
N LYS A 9 1.77 1.15 -6.52
CA LYS A 9 2.92 0.23 -6.59
C LYS A 9 2.61 -0.91 -7.54
N VAL A 10 3.46 -1.06 -8.55
CA VAL A 10 3.44 -2.18 -9.49
C VAL A 10 4.73 -2.98 -9.31
N PHE A 11 4.61 -4.31 -9.19
CA PHE A 11 5.73 -5.23 -9.28
C PHE A 11 5.77 -5.81 -10.68
N ASN A 12 6.86 -5.60 -11.40
CA ASN A 12 7.05 -6.18 -12.72
C ASN A 12 7.46 -7.65 -12.57
N GLY A 13 6.64 -8.57 -13.07
CA GLY A 13 7.02 -9.97 -13.20
C GLY A 13 7.97 -10.19 -14.38
N GLY A 14 8.81 -11.24 -14.32
CA GLY A 14 9.73 -11.60 -15.40
C GLY A 14 9.07 -11.94 -16.74
N ASN A 15 7.75 -12.13 -16.75
CA ASN A 15 6.89 -12.38 -17.90
C ASN A 15 6.28 -11.10 -18.50
N GLY A 16 6.73 -9.92 -18.12
CA GLY A 16 6.32 -8.63 -18.70
C GLY A 16 4.96 -8.12 -18.25
N MET A 17 4.19 -8.90 -17.48
CA MET A 17 2.95 -8.45 -16.85
C MET A 17 3.22 -7.94 -15.44
N GLY A 18 2.99 -6.64 -15.23
CA GLY A 18 3.08 -6.01 -13.91
C GLY A 18 1.88 -6.37 -13.04
N LYS A 19 2.12 -6.75 -11.78
CA LYS A 19 1.08 -6.89 -10.76
C LYS A 19 0.94 -5.59 -9.99
N ILE A 20 -0.24 -4.98 -10.06
CA ILE A 20 -0.59 -3.83 -9.22
C ILE A 20 -0.79 -4.34 -7.78
N ALA A 21 0.06 -3.91 -6.87
CA ALA A 21 0.00 -4.28 -5.45
C ALA A 21 -0.66 -3.20 -4.59
N LEU A 22 -0.53 -1.93 -4.98
CA LEU A 22 -1.27 -0.80 -4.42
C LEU A 22 -1.76 0.05 -5.57
N ASP A 23 -3.00 0.50 -5.50
CA ASP A 23 -3.60 1.40 -6.49
C ASP A 23 -4.36 2.51 -5.78
N ASN A 24 -3.95 3.74 -6.04
CA ASN A 24 -4.58 4.94 -5.53
C ASN A 24 -4.82 4.95 -3.99
N VAL A 25 -3.79 4.64 -3.20
CA VAL A 25 -3.91 4.61 -1.74
C VAL A 25 -3.57 5.98 -1.14
N ASP A 26 -4.51 6.55 -0.39
CA ASP A 26 -4.32 7.73 0.47
C ASP A 26 -4.33 7.29 1.95
N LEU A 27 -3.32 7.70 2.72
CA LEU A 27 -3.22 7.43 4.15
C LEU A 27 -2.72 8.67 4.89
N HIS A 28 -3.38 9.01 5.99
CA HIS A 28 -2.97 10.10 6.86
C HIS A 28 -2.92 9.60 8.30
N VAL A 29 -1.78 9.81 8.97
CA VAL A 29 -1.54 9.37 10.35
C VAL A 29 -0.90 10.52 11.13
N GLU A 30 -1.56 10.92 12.21
CA GLU A 30 -1.09 11.99 13.08
C GLU A 30 -0.11 11.48 14.14
N PRO A 31 0.74 12.36 14.70
CA PRO A 31 1.55 12.00 15.86
C PRO A 31 0.67 11.50 17.02
N GLY A 32 0.95 10.30 17.52
CA GLY A 32 0.22 9.67 18.62
C GLY A 32 -0.87 8.68 18.18
N ASP A 33 -1.18 8.60 16.89
CA ASP A 33 -2.10 7.59 16.38
C ASP A 33 -1.52 6.17 16.53
N PHE A 34 -2.37 5.24 16.99
CA PHE A 34 -2.07 3.82 17.03
C PHE A 34 -3.06 3.08 16.10
N ILE A 35 -2.57 2.69 14.93
CA ILE A 35 -3.41 2.11 13.87
C ILE A 35 -2.97 0.70 13.50
N THR A 36 -3.89 -0.05 12.91
CA THR A 36 -3.63 -1.39 12.35
C THR A 36 -4.15 -1.48 10.92
N ILE A 37 -3.48 -2.31 10.10
CA ILE A 37 -3.85 -2.56 8.71
C ILE A 37 -4.32 -4.01 8.59
N ILE A 38 -5.59 -4.21 8.24
CA ILE A 38 -6.22 -5.53 8.08
C ILE A 38 -6.66 -5.78 6.64
N GLY A 39 -6.90 -7.05 6.30
CA GLY A 39 -7.30 -7.47 4.95
C GLY A 39 -6.78 -8.86 4.61
N SER A 40 -7.29 -9.45 3.52
CA SER A 40 -6.93 -10.80 3.08
C SER A 40 -5.46 -10.92 2.64
N ASN A 41 -4.97 -12.15 2.49
CA ASN A 41 -3.65 -12.40 1.91
C ASN A 41 -3.61 -11.86 0.47
N GLY A 42 -2.54 -11.12 0.15
CA GLY A 42 -2.39 -10.46 -1.15
C GLY A 42 -3.06 -9.10 -1.30
N ALA A 43 -3.76 -8.58 -0.28
CA ALA A 43 -4.40 -7.26 -0.30
C ALA A 43 -3.44 -6.04 -0.29
N GLY A 44 -2.12 -6.25 -0.38
CA GLY A 44 -1.13 -5.16 -0.40
C GLY A 44 -0.65 -4.65 0.96
N LYS A 45 -1.11 -5.21 2.09
CA LYS A 45 -0.75 -4.76 3.46
C LYS A 45 0.76 -4.65 3.70
N SER A 46 1.51 -5.72 3.47
CA SER A 46 2.98 -5.74 3.62
C SER A 46 3.71 -4.97 2.52
N THR A 47 3.00 -4.54 1.48
CA THR A 47 3.54 -3.63 0.46
C THR A 47 3.33 -2.16 0.86
N LEU A 48 2.34 -1.89 1.70
CA LEU A 48 2.03 -0.55 2.23
C LEU A 48 2.91 -0.19 3.45
N LEU A 49 3.37 -1.18 4.20
CA LEU A 49 4.35 -1.06 5.31
C LEU A 49 5.79 -1.20 4.79
#